data_AF-A0A956WGU0-F1
#
_entry.id   AF-A0A956WGU0-F1
#
_cell.length_a   1.000
_cell.length_b   1.000
_cell.length_c   1.000
_cell.angle_alpha   90.00
_cell.angle_beta   90.00
_cell.angle_gamma   90.00
#
_symmetry.space_group_name_H-M   'P 1'
#
loop_
_entity.id
_entity.type
_entity.pdbx_description
1 polymer ?
#
loop_
_entity_poly.entity_id
_entity_poly.type
_entity_poly.pdbx_seq_one_letter_code
_entity_poly.pdbx_strand_id
1 'polypeptide(L)'
;AQNAALTIVVPWSGEILAMVGSADFNNAAIEGQVNITTSPQQPGSSIKPIVYAAAFEQGWNPGTVVLDAPFKIETPGATDEFGEPMDYYEPQNYLRNFNGAVSVRTALSNSLNIPAVKAVEFAGGPEAIVDMARRMGIKHELSQPPADYGLSIGLGSGDVWPLEMNNAYATIANMGKYVPVTPILKITDSEGNVLYELDREHSLQDAEQVIRPEIAYEL
;
A
#
# COMPACT_ATOMS: atom_id res chain seq x y z
N ALA A 1 -6.32 -9.01 -18.54
CA ALA A 1 -6.44 -7.55 -18.57
C ALA A 1 -6.26 -7.07 -20.01
N GLN A 2 -7.07 -6.11 -20.47
CA GLN A 2 -6.93 -5.47 -21.79
C GLN A 2 -6.34 -4.05 -21.69
N ASN A 3 -6.11 -3.56 -20.47
CA ASN A 3 -5.47 -2.29 -20.14
C ASN A 3 -4.37 -2.51 -19.09
N ALA A 4 -3.43 -1.57 -18.96
CA ALA A 4 -2.34 -1.60 -18.00
C ALA A 4 -1.86 -0.18 -17.67
N ALA A 5 -1.25 -0.03 -16.50
CA ALA A 5 -0.67 1.22 -16.03
C ALA A 5 0.71 0.97 -15.42
N LEU A 6 1.58 1.98 -15.46
CA LEU A 6 2.95 1.87 -14.97
C LEU A 6 3.45 3.22 -14.47
N THR A 7 4.18 3.19 -13.36
CA THR A 7 4.91 4.34 -12.82
C THR A 7 6.34 3.91 -12.48
N ILE A 8 7.31 4.78 -12.74
CA ILE A 8 8.71 4.62 -12.32
C ILE A 8 9.10 5.88 -11.57
N VAL A 9 9.54 5.71 -10.32
CA VAL A 9 9.92 6.80 -9.43
C VAL A 9 11.36 6.60 -8.98
N VAL A 10 12.13 7.69 -8.90
CA VAL A 10 13.42 7.70 -8.21
C VAL A 10 13.16 7.86 -6.72
N PRO A 11 13.47 6.86 -5.86
CA PRO A 11 13.07 6.93 -4.46
C PRO A 11 13.62 8.15 -3.72
N TRP A 12 14.91 8.46 -3.86
CA TRP A 12 15.57 9.49 -3.07
C TRP A 12 15.25 10.93 -3.49
N SER A 13 14.74 11.15 -4.70
CA SER A 13 14.39 12.49 -5.21
C SER A 13 12.88 12.66 -5.50
N GLY A 14 12.10 11.58 -5.46
CA GLY A 14 10.67 11.57 -5.78
C GLY A 14 10.36 11.73 -7.27
N GLU A 15 11.36 11.84 -8.14
CA GLU A 15 11.14 12.13 -9.55
C GLU A 15 10.37 11.02 -10.25
N ILE A 16 9.32 11.39 -10.98
CA ILE A 16 8.60 10.47 -11.86
C ILE A 16 9.37 10.36 -13.19
N LEU A 17 10.07 9.25 -13.40
CA LEU A 17 10.82 8.99 -14.64
C LEU A 17 9.91 8.55 -15.79
N ALA A 18 8.87 7.78 -15.48
CA ALA A 18 7.89 7.33 -16.45
C ALA A 18 6.53 7.19 -15.79
N MET A 19 5.47 7.55 -16.52
CA MET A 19 4.09 7.34 -16.12
C MET A 19 3.27 7.02 -17.36
N VAL A 20 2.69 5.83 -17.38
CA VAL A 20 1.79 5.34 -18.44
C VAL A 20 0.45 5.04 -17.80
N GLY A 21 -0.56 5.83 -18.14
CA GLY A 21 -1.89 5.74 -17.55
C GLY A 21 -2.80 4.66 -18.14
N SER A 22 -2.51 4.23 -19.37
CA SER A 22 -3.30 3.26 -20.14
C SER A 22 -2.46 2.66 -21.27
N ALA A 23 -2.85 1.50 -21.77
CA ALA A 23 -2.18 0.80 -22.88
C ALA A 23 -2.35 1.52 -24.23
N ASP A 24 -3.46 2.23 -24.45
CA ASP A 24 -3.72 3.01 -25.66
C ASP A 24 -4.66 4.18 -25.34
N PHE A 25 -4.16 5.42 -25.48
CA PHE A 25 -4.90 6.65 -25.21
C PHE A 25 -6.17 6.82 -26.07
N ASN A 26 -6.16 6.32 -27.30
CA ASN A 26 -7.26 6.52 -28.26
C ASN A 26 -8.28 5.39 -28.26
N ASN A 27 -8.05 4.32 -27.49
CA ASN A 27 -8.96 3.18 -27.44
C ASN A 27 -10.07 3.41 -26.39
N ALA A 28 -11.23 3.83 -26.86
CA ALA A 28 -12.40 4.07 -26.01
C ALA A 28 -12.92 2.79 -25.31
N ALA A 29 -12.70 1.59 -25.87
CA ALA A 29 -13.18 0.33 -25.28
C ALA A 29 -12.46 -0.06 -23.98
N ILE A 30 -11.28 0.53 -23.72
CA ILE A 30 -10.51 0.35 -22.49
C ILE A 30 -10.42 1.64 -21.67
N GLU A 31 -11.23 2.65 -22.01
CA GLU A 31 -11.19 3.97 -21.40
C GLU A 31 -9.79 4.61 -21.49
N GLY A 32 -9.20 4.58 -22.69
CA GLY A 32 -7.81 4.99 -22.97
C GLY A 32 -7.33 6.31 -22.35
N GLN A 33 -8.24 7.27 -22.18
CA GLN A 33 -7.95 8.61 -21.69
C GLN A 33 -7.93 8.71 -20.14
N VAL A 34 -8.35 7.66 -19.44
CA VAL A 34 -8.29 7.59 -17.97
C VAL A 34 -6.85 7.28 -17.56
N ASN A 35 -6.27 8.12 -16.70
CA ASN A 35 -4.97 7.83 -16.11
C ASN A 35 -5.13 6.92 -14.89
N ILE A 36 -4.99 5.61 -15.10
CA ILE A 36 -5.13 4.62 -14.02
C ILE A 36 -4.09 4.82 -12.91
N THR A 37 -2.92 5.42 -13.18
CA THR A 37 -1.88 5.63 -12.16
C THR A 37 -2.28 6.60 -11.05
N THR A 38 -3.26 7.46 -11.32
CA THR A 38 -3.84 8.43 -10.38
C THR A 38 -5.36 8.26 -10.28
N SER A 39 -5.83 7.02 -10.43
CA SER A 39 -7.24 6.66 -10.25
C SER A 39 -7.37 5.63 -9.12
N PRO A 40 -8.51 5.58 -8.41
CA PRO A 40 -8.75 4.58 -7.37
C PRO A 40 -8.63 3.16 -7.93
N GLN A 41 -7.80 2.32 -7.31
CA GLN A 41 -7.63 0.91 -7.63
C GLN A 41 -7.46 0.11 -6.34
N GLN A 42 -8.06 -1.07 -6.24
CA GLN A 42 -7.79 -1.99 -5.14
C GLN A 42 -6.36 -2.57 -5.29
N PRO A 43 -5.45 -2.35 -4.32
CA PRO A 43 -4.07 -2.82 -4.41
C PRO A 43 -3.93 -4.33 -4.18
N GLY A 44 -4.97 -4.97 -3.63
CA GLY A 44 -4.92 -6.35 -3.21
C GLY A 44 -3.76 -6.60 -2.23
N SER A 45 -3.09 -7.75 -2.38
CA SER A 45 -1.98 -8.15 -1.50
C SER A 45 -0.75 -7.22 -1.54
N SER A 46 -0.63 -6.29 -2.48
CA SER A 46 0.46 -5.32 -2.48
C SER A 46 0.41 -4.34 -1.30
N ILE A 47 -0.72 -4.27 -0.58
CA ILE A 47 -0.81 -3.50 0.68
C ILE A 47 -0.05 -4.16 1.85
N LYS A 48 0.23 -5.47 1.78
CA LYS A 48 0.74 -6.24 2.93
C LYS A 48 2.03 -5.69 3.54
N PRO A 49 3.03 -5.19 2.79
CA PRO A 49 4.21 -4.55 3.40
C PRO A 49 3.86 -3.39 4.32
N ILE A 50 2.85 -2.56 3.96
CA ILE A 50 2.35 -1.46 4.80
C ILE A 50 1.70 -2.02 6.07
N VAL A 51 0.94 -3.12 5.94
CA VAL A 51 0.32 -3.81 7.07
C VAL A 51 1.35 -4.36 8.05
N TYR A 52 2.38 -5.04 7.54
CA TYR A 52 3.45 -5.57 8.38
C TYR A 52 4.31 -4.45 8.98
N ALA A 53 4.53 -3.33 8.27
CA ALA A 53 5.18 -2.16 8.85
C ALA A 53 4.46 -1.67 10.11
N ALA A 54 3.12 -1.57 10.06
CA ALA A 54 2.31 -1.19 11.23
C ALA A 54 2.43 -2.20 12.37
N ALA A 55 2.39 -3.51 12.06
CA ALA A 55 2.60 -4.55 13.07
C ALA A 55 4.02 -4.50 13.67
N PHE A 56 5.04 -4.16 12.88
CA PHE A 56 6.43 -4.05 13.35
C PHE A 56 6.64 -2.84 14.26
N GLU A 57 5.88 -1.76 14.09
CA GLU A 57 5.84 -0.67 15.06
C GLU A 57 5.30 -1.12 16.42
N GLN A 58 4.38 -2.09 16.43
CA GLN A 58 3.84 -2.68 17.66
C GLN A 58 4.69 -3.84 18.22
N GLY A 59 5.84 -4.15 17.60
CA GLY A 59 6.81 -5.11 18.12
C GLY A 59 6.82 -6.49 17.46
N TRP A 60 6.05 -6.71 16.38
CA TRP A 60 6.35 -7.84 15.51
C TRP A 60 7.70 -7.64 14.79
N ASN A 61 8.28 -8.74 14.33
CA ASN A 61 9.48 -8.74 13.50
C ASN A 61 9.41 -9.92 12.51
N PRO A 62 10.34 -10.03 11.55
CA PRO A 62 10.30 -11.12 10.56
C PRO A 62 10.31 -12.53 11.14
N GLY A 63 10.83 -12.71 12.36
CA GLY A 63 10.89 -13.98 13.08
C GLY A 63 9.65 -14.29 13.92
N THR A 64 8.72 -13.34 14.11
CA THR A 64 7.47 -13.57 14.83
C THR A 64 6.71 -14.74 14.18
N VAL A 65 6.27 -15.69 15.00
CA VAL A 65 5.49 -16.84 14.55
C VAL A 65 4.01 -16.50 14.61
N VAL A 66 3.31 -16.68 13.50
CA VAL A 66 1.88 -16.46 13.35
C VAL A 66 1.23 -17.76 12.89
N LEU A 67 0.08 -18.08 13.48
CA LEU A 67 -0.66 -19.28 13.12
C LEU A 67 -1.52 -19.03 11.86
N ASP A 68 -1.20 -19.71 10.77
CA ASP A 68 -2.01 -19.80 9.56
C ASP A 68 -2.94 -21.02 9.64
N ALA A 69 -4.12 -20.82 10.22
CA ALA A 69 -5.16 -21.81 10.50
C ALA A 69 -6.54 -21.14 10.40
N PRO A 70 -7.67 -21.89 10.38
CA PRO A 70 -9.00 -21.28 10.34
C PRO A 70 -9.13 -20.13 11.33
N PHE A 71 -9.59 -18.98 10.85
CA PHE A 71 -9.68 -17.76 11.64
C PHE A 71 -11.02 -17.11 11.36
N LYS A 72 -11.88 -17.06 12.38
CA LYS A 72 -13.19 -16.44 12.31
C LYS A 72 -13.20 -15.20 13.16
N ILE A 73 -13.64 -14.10 12.58
CA ILE A 73 -13.80 -12.82 13.25
C ILE A 73 -15.30 -12.55 13.32
N GLU A 74 -15.83 -12.33 14.51
CA GLU A 74 -17.23 -11.93 14.64
C GLU A 74 -17.43 -10.58 13.95
N THR A 75 -18.37 -10.53 13.01
CA THR A 75 -18.64 -9.35 12.18
C THR A 75 -20.14 -9.30 11.97
N PRO A 76 -20.90 -8.74 12.93
CA PRO A 76 -22.36 -8.68 12.85
C PRO A 76 -22.82 -8.04 11.54
N GLY A 77 -23.76 -8.69 10.85
CA GLY A 77 -24.27 -8.24 9.56
C GLY A 77 -23.39 -8.62 8.36
N ALA A 78 -22.27 -9.33 8.55
CA ALA A 78 -21.52 -9.91 7.44
C ALA A 78 -22.35 -10.98 6.71
N THR A 79 -22.20 -11.02 5.40
CA THR A 79 -22.84 -12.02 4.52
C THR A 79 -21.80 -12.86 3.79
N ASP A 80 -22.21 -14.02 3.28
CA ASP A 80 -21.41 -14.79 2.34
C ASP A 80 -21.42 -14.18 0.93
N GLU A 81 -20.77 -14.85 -0.02
CA GLU A 81 -20.68 -14.43 -1.43
C GLU A 81 -22.04 -14.44 -2.16
N PHE A 82 -23.06 -15.09 -1.58
CA PHE A 82 -24.43 -15.15 -2.09
C PHE A 82 -25.38 -14.17 -1.38
N GLY A 83 -24.88 -13.44 -0.37
CA GLY A 83 -25.66 -12.50 0.43
C GLY A 83 -26.38 -13.13 1.62
N GLU A 84 -26.09 -14.38 1.96
CA GLU A 84 -26.68 -15.05 3.13
C GLU A 84 -26.00 -14.59 4.42
N PRO A 85 -26.74 -14.31 5.51
CA PRO A 85 -26.16 -13.87 6.77
C PRO A 85 -25.17 -14.89 7.33
N MET A 86 -23.95 -14.44 7.62
CA MET A 86 -22.93 -15.23 8.31
C MET A 86 -22.59 -14.68 9.69
N ASP A 87 -22.68 -13.37 9.91
CA ASP A 87 -22.27 -12.69 11.15
C ASP A 87 -20.78 -12.90 11.55
N TYR A 88 -19.97 -13.43 10.63
CA TYR A 88 -18.53 -13.55 10.77
C TYR A 88 -17.81 -13.32 9.45
N TYR A 89 -16.57 -12.87 9.54
CA TYR A 89 -15.61 -12.85 8.46
C TYR A 89 -14.59 -13.99 8.64
N GLU A 90 -14.40 -14.80 7.59
CA GLU A 90 -13.44 -15.90 7.58
C GLU A 90 -12.51 -15.78 6.35
N PRO A 91 -11.33 -15.14 6.49
CA PRO A 91 -10.38 -15.01 5.40
C PRO A 91 -9.84 -16.39 4.97
N GLN A 92 -9.66 -16.55 3.66
CA GLN A 92 -9.08 -17.75 3.06
C GLN A 92 -7.78 -17.41 2.34
N ASN A 93 -6.80 -18.33 2.42
CA ASN A 93 -5.62 -18.27 1.55
C ASN A 93 -6.01 -18.64 0.12
N TYR A 94 -5.22 -18.19 -0.86
CA TYR A 94 -5.47 -18.45 -2.28
C TYR A 94 -5.67 -19.95 -2.59
N LEU A 95 -4.80 -20.81 -2.03
CA LEU A 95 -4.86 -22.27 -2.21
C LEU A 95 -5.88 -22.97 -1.31
N ARG A 96 -6.62 -22.23 -0.47
CA ARG A 96 -7.59 -22.76 0.52
C ARG A 96 -7.01 -23.83 1.44
N ASN A 97 -5.70 -23.74 1.72
CA ASN A 97 -5.00 -24.58 2.68
C ASN A 97 -4.38 -23.72 3.80
N PHE A 98 -4.00 -24.41 4.87
CA PHE A 98 -3.41 -23.83 6.07
C PHE A 98 -1.98 -24.34 6.24
N ASN A 99 -1.05 -23.45 6.54
CA ASN A 99 0.37 -23.76 6.70
C ASN A 99 0.76 -24.01 8.16
N GLY A 100 -0.16 -23.84 9.11
CA GLY A 100 0.12 -23.97 10.54
C GLY A 100 0.96 -22.81 11.05
N ALA A 101 1.87 -23.06 11.98
CA ALA A 101 2.75 -22.03 12.52
C ALA A 101 3.82 -21.64 11.49
N VAL A 102 3.79 -20.38 11.04
CA VAL A 102 4.75 -19.83 10.06
C VAL A 102 5.38 -18.55 10.61
N SER A 103 6.61 -18.23 10.18
CA SER A 103 7.20 -16.92 10.48
C SER A 103 6.52 -15.82 9.66
N VAL A 104 6.54 -14.57 10.14
CA VAL A 104 6.09 -13.41 9.36
C VAL A 104 6.82 -13.32 8.03
N ARG A 105 8.14 -13.57 8.01
CA ARG A 105 8.93 -13.63 6.76
C ARG A 105 8.32 -14.61 5.76
N THR A 106 8.00 -15.82 6.21
CA THR A 106 7.38 -16.86 5.37
C THR A 106 5.97 -16.45 4.93
N ALA A 107 5.19 -15.83 5.82
CA ALA A 107 3.84 -15.40 5.53
C ALA A 107 3.81 -14.29 4.46
N LEU A 108 4.66 -13.27 4.59
CA LEU A 108 4.77 -12.19 3.61
C LEU A 108 5.34 -12.70 2.28
N SER A 109 6.37 -13.55 2.30
CA SER A 109 6.97 -14.10 1.07
C SER A 109 6.02 -14.96 0.24
N ASN A 110 5.06 -15.62 0.90
CA ASN A 110 4.03 -16.42 0.23
C ASN A 110 2.69 -15.69 0.11
N SER A 111 2.65 -14.41 0.50
CA SER A 111 1.44 -13.59 0.51
C SER A 111 0.25 -14.30 1.18
N LEU A 112 0.44 -14.89 2.35
CA LEU A 112 -0.64 -15.53 3.09
C LEU A 112 -1.63 -14.48 3.58
N ASN A 113 -2.93 -14.78 3.50
CA ASN A 113 -3.99 -13.83 3.85
C ASN A 113 -4.26 -13.84 5.35
N ILE A 114 -4.33 -15.01 5.97
CA ILE A 114 -4.70 -15.13 7.39
C ILE A 114 -3.66 -14.45 8.31
N PRO A 115 -2.34 -14.65 8.13
CA PRO A 115 -1.36 -13.90 8.90
C PRO A 115 -1.41 -12.38 8.66
N ALA A 116 -1.77 -11.93 7.45
CA ALA A 116 -1.92 -10.51 7.15
C ALA A 116 -3.13 -9.90 7.89
N VAL A 117 -4.25 -10.60 7.95
CA VAL A 117 -5.44 -10.16 8.74
C VAL A 117 -5.10 -10.11 10.23
N LYS A 118 -4.37 -11.11 10.74
CA LYS A 118 -3.87 -11.10 12.13
C LYS A 118 -2.88 -9.97 12.40
N ALA A 119 -2.10 -9.56 11.41
CA ALA A 119 -1.22 -8.41 11.51
C ALA A 119 -2.02 -7.10 11.67
N VAL A 120 -3.16 -6.95 10.96
CA VAL A 120 -4.07 -5.81 11.15
C VAL A 120 -4.60 -5.77 12.58
N GLU A 121 -5.10 -6.89 13.08
CA GLU A 121 -5.61 -6.99 14.47
C GLU A 121 -4.51 -6.63 15.47
N PHE A 122 -3.31 -7.20 15.31
CA PHE A 122 -2.17 -6.93 16.19
C PHE A 122 -1.70 -5.47 16.13
N ALA A 123 -1.73 -4.84 14.95
CA ALA A 123 -1.33 -3.45 14.77
C ALA A 123 -2.29 -2.44 15.44
N GLY A 124 -3.46 -2.88 15.89
CA GLY A 124 -4.48 -2.03 16.50
C GLY A 124 -5.70 -1.76 15.62
N GLY A 125 -5.92 -2.57 14.57
CA GLY A 125 -7.09 -2.48 13.70
C GLY A 125 -6.88 -1.63 12.44
N PRO A 126 -7.96 -1.37 11.67
CA PRO A 126 -7.86 -0.68 10.39
C PRO A 126 -7.36 0.76 10.52
N GLU A 127 -7.60 1.44 11.64
CA GLU A 127 -7.10 2.79 11.92
C GLU A 127 -5.58 2.85 11.84
N ALA A 128 -4.88 1.87 12.44
CA ALA A 128 -3.43 1.79 12.40
C ALA A 128 -2.89 1.57 10.98
N ILE A 129 -3.63 0.81 10.16
CA ILE A 129 -3.24 0.55 8.77
C ILE A 129 -3.44 1.80 7.90
N VAL A 130 -4.55 2.50 8.07
CA VAL A 130 -4.79 3.76 7.36
C VAL A 130 -3.76 4.80 7.76
N ASP A 131 -3.45 4.95 9.05
CA ASP A 131 -2.40 5.86 9.53
C ASP A 131 -1.03 5.54 8.90
N MET A 132 -0.63 4.26 8.94
CA MET A 132 0.64 3.82 8.34
C MET A 132 0.67 4.09 6.83
N ALA A 133 -0.40 3.74 6.09
CA ALA A 133 -0.51 4.00 4.66
C ALA A 133 -0.39 5.51 4.34
N ARG A 134 -1.04 6.36 5.14
CA ARG A 134 -1.00 7.82 5.01
C ARG A 134 0.41 8.34 5.23
N ARG A 135 1.10 7.89 6.27
CA ARG A 135 2.49 8.24 6.56
C ARG A 135 3.42 7.86 5.41
N MET A 136 3.23 6.68 4.83
CA MET A 136 4.04 6.18 3.72
C MET A 136 3.69 6.80 2.35
N GLY A 137 2.62 7.59 2.23
CA GLY A 137 2.35 8.37 1.01
C GLY A 137 1.03 8.11 0.30
N ILE A 138 0.14 7.27 0.84
CA ILE A 138 -1.22 7.13 0.30
C ILE A 138 -2.06 8.31 0.79
N LYS A 139 -2.23 9.37 -0.02
CA LYS A 139 -2.85 10.65 0.40
C LYS A 139 -4.24 10.88 -0.19
N HIS A 140 -4.58 10.31 -1.36
CA HIS A 140 -5.81 10.66 -2.08
C HIS A 140 -6.99 9.73 -1.82
N GLU A 141 -6.75 8.41 -1.76
CA GLU A 141 -7.81 7.41 -1.52
C GLU A 141 -7.85 6.97 -0.05
N LEU A 142 -8.41 5.80 0.32
CA LEU A 142 -8.71 5.43 1.71
C LEU A 142 -9.63 6.46 2.41
N SER A 143 -10.67 6.90 1.70
CA SER A 143 -11.56 8.01 2.07
C SER A 143 -12.72 7.63 2.99
N GLN A 144 -13.00 6.34 3.16
CA GLN A 144 -14.03 5.86 4.08
C GLN A 144 -13.49 5.85 5.52
N PRO A 145 -14.35 5.94 6.55
CA PRO A 145 -13.97 5.66 7.91
C PRO A 145 -13.16 4.35 8.00
N PRO A 146 -12.00 4.31 8.69
CA PRO A 146 -11.17 3.11 8.75
C PRO A 146 -11.94 1.85 9.18
N ALA A 147 -12.84 2.00 10.16
CA ALA A 147 -13.71 0.92 10.63
C ALA A 147 -14.53 0.24 9.52
N ASP A 148 -14.91 0.97 8.46
CA ASP A 148 -15.72 0.43 7.35
C ASP A 148 -14.90 -0.51 6.46
N TYR A 149 -13.57 -0.36 6.40
CA TYR A 149 -12.71 -1.36 5.76
C TYR A 149 -12.58 -2.65 6.59
N GLY A 150 -12.71 -2.54 7.91
CA GLY A 150 -12.48 -3.64 8.86
C GLY A 150 -11.10 -4.29 8.67
N LEU A 151 -10.98 -5.55 9.10
CA LEU A 151 -9.71 -6.28 8.95
C LEU A 151 -9.37 -6.64 7.49
N SER A 152 -10.33 -6.51 6.57
CA SER A 152 -10.14 -6.75 5.15
C SER A 152 -9.19 -5.74 4.48
N ILE A 153 -8.93 -4.59 5.13
CA ILE A 153 -7.92 -3.62 4.66
C ILE A 153 -6.54 -4.26 4.52
N GLY A 154 -6.25 -5.27 5.34
CA GLY A 154 -5.00 -6.04 5.27
C GLY A 154 -4.83 -6.82 3.97
N LEU A 155 -5.91 -6.97 3.20
CA LEU A 155 -5.98 -7.66 1.92
C LEU A 155 -6.22 -6.68 0.74
N GLY A 156 -6.26 -5.38 1.01
CA GLY A 156 -6.37 -4.33 -0.02
C GLY A 156 -7.80 -4.04 -0.45
N SER A 157 -8.77 -4.09 0.48
CA SER A 157 -10.16 -3.71 0.21
C SER A 157 -10.38 -2.21 0.04
N GLY A 158 -9.45 -1.38 0.51
CA GLY A 158 -9.46 0.07 0.29
C GLY A 158 -8.72 0.45 -0.99
N ASP A 159 -9.36 1.28 -1.80
CA ASP A 159 -8.75 1.81 -3.03
C ASP A 159 -7.55 2.71 -2.71
N VAL A 160 -6.59 2.73 -3.64
CA VAL A 160 -5.38 3.56 -3.64
C VAL A 160 -5.03 3.98 -5.05
N TRP A 161 -4.23 5.05 -5.20
CA TRP A 161 -3.61 5.36 -6.49
C TRP A 161 -2.35 4.51 -6.68
N PRO A 162 -2.15 3.86 -7.86
CA PRO A 162 -0.92 3.12 -8.13
C PRO A 162 0.36 3.94 -8.00
N LEU A 163 0.32 5.25 -8.32
CA LEU A 163 1.45 6.16 -8.12
C LEU A 163 1.80 6.32 -6.63
N GLU A 164 0.79 6.41 -5.76
CA GLU A 164 1.02 6.53 -4.32
C GLU A 164 1.50 5.22 -3.70
N MET A 165 1.00 4.07 -4.19
CA MET A 165 1.56 2.77 -3.81
C MET A 165 3.04 2.68 -4.19
N ASN A 166 3.43 3.10 -5.40
CA ASN A 166 4.84 3.16 -5.77
C ASN A 166 5.64 4.05 -4.79
N ASN A 167 5.09 5.20 -4.39
CA ASN A 167 5.76 6.07 -3.43
C ASN A 167 5.86 5.48 -2.01
N ALA A 168 4.88 4.68 -1.59
CA ALA A 168 4.97 3.92 -0.33
C ALA A 168 6.10 2.89 -0.36
N TYR A 169 6.30 2.22 -1.50
CA TYR A 169 7.45 1.34 -1.68
C TYR A 169 8.78 2.11 -1.78
N ALA A 170 8.78 3.30 -2.40
CA ALA A 170 9.94 4.19 -2.40
C ALA A 170 10.34 4.63 -0.98
N THR A 171 9.36 4.85 -0.10
CA THR A 171 9.60 5.12 1.33
C THR A 171 10.35 3.97 2.02
N ILE A 172 9.98 2.72 1.72
CA ILE A 172 10.73 1.54 2.21
C ILE A 172 12.16 1.56 1.66
N ALA A 173 12.32 1.78 0.34
CA ALA A 173 13.63 1.84 -0.31
C ALA A 173 14.53 2.96 0.25
N ASN A 174 13.94 4.02 0.78
CA ASN A 174 14.59 5.15 1.43
C ASN A 174 14.85 4.94 2.93
N MET A 175 14.88 3.69 3.42
CA MET A 175 15.06 3.38 4.84
C MET A 175 14.03 4.09 5.73
N GLY A 176 12.80 4.23 5.23
CA GLY A 176 11.66 4.77 5.96
C GLY A 176 11.44 6.28 5.86
N LYS A 177 12.21 6.97 5.01
CA LYS A 177 11.99 8.39 4.72
C LYS A 177 11.01 8.59 3.57
N TYR A 178 10.00 9.41 3.78
CA TYR A 178 9.01 9.75 2.77
C TYR A 178 9.45 10.97 1.95
N VAL A 179 9.69 10.75 0.65
CA VAL A 179 9.92 11.81 -0.34
C VAL A 179 8.67 11.90 -1.22
N PRO A 180 7.98 13.04 -1.28
CA PRO A 180 6.83 13.19 -2.19
C PRO A 180 7.23 13.00 -3.65
N VAL A 181 6.40 12.30 -4.42
CA VAL A 181 6.61 12.21 -5.88
C VAL A 181 6.50 13.60 -6.52
N THR A 182 7.37 13.88 -7.49
CA THR A 182 7.35 15.14 -8.25
C THR A 182 7.45 14.88 -9.76
N PRO A 183 6.52 15.44 -10.56
CA PRO A 183 6.63 15.46 -12.02
C PRO A 183 7.41 16.68 -12.54
N ILE A 184 7.74 17.66 -11.67
CA ILE A 184 8.33 18.93 -12.07
C ILE A 184 9.78 18.98 -11.57
N LEU A 185 10.71 19.25 -12.49
CA LEU A 185 12.13 19.40 -12.18
C LEU A 185 12.54 20.86 -12.04
N LYS A 186 11.97 21.73 -12.86
CA LYS A 186 12.30 23.15 -12.91
C LYS A 186 11.14 23.94 -13.52
N ILE A 187 10.88 25.12 -12.97
CA ILE A 187 9.95 26.10 -13.54
C ILE A 187 10.73 27.39 -13.77
N THR A 188 10.65 27.93 -14.98
CA THR A 188 11.21 29.25 -15.32
C THR A 188 10.12 30.16 -15.88
N ASP A 189 10.26 31.46 -15.68
CA ASP A 189 9.44 32.44 -16.39
C ASP A 189 9.93 32.68 -17.83
N SER A 190 9.26 33.59 -18.56
CA SER A 190 9.62 33.94 -19.94
C SER A 190 10.94 34.72 -20.07
N GLU A 191 11.45 35.29 -18.97
CA GLU A 191 12.72 36.03 -18.93
C GLU A 191 13.89 35.11 -18.56
N GLY A 192 13.61 33.86 -18.19
CA GLY A 192 14.61 32.86 -17.80
C GLY A 192 14.90 32.83 -16.29
N ASN A 193 14.13 33.55 -15.47
CA ASN A 193 14.28 33.48 -14.01
C ASN A 193 13.76 32.13 -13.50
N VAL A 194 14.52 31.49 -12.63
CA VAL A 194 14.14 30.20 -12.02
C VAL A 194 13.15 30.47 -10.87
N LEU A 195 11.92 29.97 -11.02
CA LEU A 195 10.85 30.07 -10.01
C LEU A 195 10.84 28.86 -9.06
N TYR A 196 11.26 27.70 -9.57
CA TYR A 196 11.38 26.45 -8.84
C TYR A 196 12.44 25.58 -9.48
N GLU A 197 13.21 24.87 -8.68
CA GLU A 197 14.14 23.83 -9.12
C GLU A 197 14.17 22.74 -8.04
N LEU A 198 14.05 21.49 -8.46
CA LEU A 198 14.09 20.35 -7.54
C LEU A 198 15.49 20.22 -6.96
N ASP A 199 15.60 20.33 -5.64
CA ASP A 199 16.84 20.04 -4.93
C ASP A 199 17.03 18.53 -4.78
N ARG A 200 17.52 17.89 -5.85
CA ARG A 200 17.76 16.44 -5.89
C ARG A 200 18.74 15.97 -4.83
N GLU A 201 19.73 16.81 -4.48
CA GLU A 201 20.82 16.43 -3.58
C GLU A 201 20.34 16.36 -2.13
N HIS A 202 19.45 17.27 -1.72
CA HIS A 202 18.97 17.34 -0.34
C HIS A 202 17.58 16.73 -0.12
N SER A 203 16.84 16.36 -1.19
CA SER A 203 15.48 15.79 -1.09
C SER A 203 15.34 14.67 -0.05
N LEU A 204 16.23 13.67 -0.05
CA LEU A 204 16.21 12.57 0.92
C LEU A 204 16.73 12.99 2.31
N GLN A 205 17.66 13.94 2.37
CA GLN A 205 18.21 14.42 3.63
C GLN A 205 17.12 15.15 4.44
N ASP A 206 16.35 16.00 3.76
CA ASP A 206 15.30 16.84 4.34
C ASP A 206 13.96 16.13 4.49
N ALA A 207 13.82 14.94 3.91
CA ALA A 207 12.62 14.13 4.01
C ALA A 207 12.31 13.68 5.44
N GLU A 208 11.02 13.63 5.74
CA GLU A 208 10.49 13.17 7.02
C GLU A 208 10.72 11.66 7.20
N GLN A 209 11.20 11.27 8.38
CA GLN A 209 11.31 9.87 8.78
C GLN A 209 9.93 9.38 9.26
N VAL A 210 9.21 8.65 8.41
CA VAL A 210 7.81 8.26 8.67
C VAL A 210 7.65 6.85 9.24
N ILE A 211 8.63 5.99 9.01
CA ILE A 211 8.79 4.69 9.68
C ILE A 211 10.24 4.53 10.15
N ARG A 212 10.50 3.76 11.20
CA ARG A 212 11.87 3.54 11.69
C ARG A 212 12.75 2.86 10.63
N PRO A 213 14.03 3.24 10.48
CA PRO A 213 14.93 2.60 9.51
C PRO A 213 15.07 1.10 9.67
N GLU A 214 15.00 0.60 10.91
CA GLU A 214 15.06 -0.84 11.20
C GLU A 214 13.84 -1.58 10.64
N ILE A 215 12.64 -0.98 10.74
CA ILE A 215 11.41 -1.55 10.18
C ILE A 215 11.51 -1.59 8.65
N ALA A 216 11.98 -0.51 8.02
CA ALA A 216 12.17 -0.46 6.58
C ALA A 216 13.18 -1.51 6.08
N TYR A 217 14.22 -1.80 6.87
CA TYR A 217 15.21 -2.84 6.58
C TYR A 217 14.70 -4.27 6.81
N GLU A 218 13.77 -4.46 7.75
CA GLU A 218 13.18 -5.77 8.06
C GLU A 218 12.14 -6.26 7.05
N LEU A 219 11.51 -5.32 6.32
CA LEU A 219 10.55 -5.57 5.24
C LEU A 219 11.23 -6.09 3.97
#